data_AF-A0A497C7B0-F1
#
_entry.id   AF-A0A497C7B0-F1
#
_cell.length_a   1.000
_cell.length_b   1.000
_cell.length_c   1.000
_cell.angle_alpha   90.00
_cell.angle_beta   90.00
_cell.angle_gamma   90.00
#
_symmetry.space_group_name_H-M   'P 1'
#
loop_
_entity.id
_entity.type
_entity.pdbx_description
1 polymer ?
#
loop_
_entity_poly.entity_id
_entity_poly.type
_entity_poly.pdbx_seq_one_letter_code
_entity_poly.pdbx_strand_id
1 'polypeptide(L)'
;VPSETAHLEMLLASMLHSDKPFIGSAEGKEGAKHTMEMGEILFGKKMIEPFTICLVNSLSPLGFGTEMVEALIEYARAGQPIIIAALIMAGSTGPITLPGVIALQNAEILAGITLAQLINPSTPVLYGSTSTNIDMRTGALALGGPECSLYIKAHAQMASFYNLPTRGGGALTDSSVVDAQAGYESMFSLLTTVNNGIDFVLHSGGILGSYLAFSYEKFVMDDELCGMMRYYMEGVEVNSDTLAYDVTTNVGFGGHFLGENHTLKRCRTEFWMPNLSDRSGIEAWWSGEQLDATARARQRWQDLLAQHADPPLDKSTNQQLKSFVEEHLQ
;
A
#
# COMPACT_ATOMS: atom_id res chain seq x y z
N VAL A 1 8.43 20.21 12.23
CA VAL A 1 7.96 20.93 11.03
C VAL A 1 6.59 21.51 11.35
N PRO A 2 6.33 22.81 11.10
CA PRO A 2 4.99 23.40 11.23
C PRO A 2 3.95 22.68 10.36
N SER A 3 2.67 22.69 10.74
CA SER A 3 1.62 21.96 10.01
C SER A 3 1.40 22.50 8.60
N GLU A 4 1.47 23.81 8.42
CA GLU A 4 1.14 24.50 7.16
C GLU A 4 2.19 24.27 6.06
N THR A 5 3.36 23.75 6.43
CA THR A 5 4.50 23.53 5.55
C THR A 5 5.04 22.10 5.62
N ALA A 6 4.34 21.21 6.33
CA ALA A 6 4.76 19.83 6.50
C ALA A 6 4.86 19.09 5.15
N HIS A 7 3.94 19.38 4.23
CA HIS A 7 3.93 18.77 2.89
C HIS A 7 5.20 19.04 2.08
N LEU A 8 5.82 20.22 2.23
CA LEU A 8 7.04 20.57 1.50
C LEU A 8 8.20 19.68 1.93
N GLU A 9 8.39 19.51 3.23
CA GLU A 9 9.42 18.63 3.79
C GLU A 9 9.15 17.16 3.44
N MET A 10 7.88 16.73 3.43
CA MET A 10 7.49 15.38 3.03
C MET A 10 7.77 15.11 1.54
N LEU A 11 7.45 16.05 0.66
CA LEU A 11 7.76 15.96 -0.77
C LEU A 11 9.26 15.92 -0.98
N LEU A 12 10.01 16.83 -0.34
CA LEU A 12 11.47 16.86 -0.43
C LEU A 12 12.09 15.54 0.03
N ALA A 13 11.68 15.01 1.18
CA ALA A 13 12.16 13.72 1.67
C ALA A 13 11.88 12.59 0.67
N SER A 14 10.68 12.57 0.06
CA SER A 14 10.30 11.56 -0.93
C SER A 14 11.17 11.62 -2.19
N MET A 15 11.54 12.82 -2.63
CA MET A 15 12.36 13.06 -3.82
C MET A 15 13.86 12.85 -3.58
N LEU A 16 14.34 13.01 -2.35
CA LEU A 16 15.76 12.86 -2.00
C LEU A 16 16.11 11.42 -1.61
N HIS A 17 15.24 10.75 -0.85
CA HIS A 17 15.55 9.45 -0.23
C HIS A 17 15.00 8.25 -1.03
N SER A 18 14.35 8.49 -2.17
CA SER A 18 13.86 7.42 -3.05
C SER A 18 13.80 7.85 -4.51
N ASP A 19 14.04 6.88 -5.40
CA ASP A 19 13.86 6.97 -6.85
C ASP A 19 12.56 6.29 -7.31
N LYS A 20 11.72 5.87 -6.36
CA LYS A 20 10.39 5.30 -6.62
C LYS A 20 9.36 6.42 -6.79
N PRO A 21 8.22 6.14 -7.46
CA PRO A 21 7.09 7.07 -7.50
C PRO A 21 6.62 7.45 -6.10
N PHE A 22 6.19 8.70 -5.94
CA PHE A 22 5.72 9.26 -4.66
C PHE A 22 4.33 9.88 -4.80
N ILE A 23 3.69 10.07 -3.65
CA ILE A 23 2.34 10.64 -3.54
C ILE A 23 2.45 12.14 -3.34
N GLY A 24 1.71 12.89 -4.16
CA GLY A 24 1.64 14.33 -4.10
C GLY A 24 0.79 14.81 -2.93
N SER A 25 1.04 16.05 -2.50
CA SER A 25 0.26 16.65 -1.41
C SER A 25 -1.18 16.94 -1.85
N ALA A 26 -2.14 16.63 -0.97
CA ALA A 26 -3.55 16.95 -1.12
C ALA A 26 -4.00 18.11 -0.20
N GLU A 27 -3.05 18.89 0.32
CA GLU A 27 -3.31 20.05 1.19
C GLU A 27 -3.78 21.26 0.36
N GLY A 28 -5.02 21.16 -0.11
CA GLY A 28 -5.67 22.23 -0.85
C GLY A 28 -4.99 22.54 -2.18
N LYS A 29 -5.25 23.75 -2.66
CA LYS A 29 -4.65 24.27 -3.89
C LYS A 29 -3.13 24.40 -3.81
N GLU A 30 -2.61 24.91 -2.71
CA GLU A 30 -1.19 25.24 -2.57
C GLU A 30 -0.34 23.96 -2.47
N GLY A 31 -0.77 22.95 -1.72
CA GLY A 31 -0.07 21.67 -1.67
C GLY A 31 0.03 20.99 -3.04
N ALA A 32 -1.05 21.04 -3.83
CA ALA A 32 -1.05 20.52 -5.19
C ALA A 32 -0.09 21.29 -6.11
N LYS A 33 -0.08 22.62 -6.06
CA LYS A 33 0.86 23.45 -6.84
C LYS A 33 2.31 23.20 -6.47
N HIS A 34 2.65 23.19 -5.19
CA HIS A 34 4.01 22.91 -4.74
C HIS A 34 4.48 21.53 -5.22
N THR A 35 3.58 20.54 -5.25
CA THR A 35 3.88 19.22 -5.83
C THR A 35 4.24 19.34 -7.32
N MET A 36 3.48 20.12 -8.10
CA MET A 36 3.78 20.33 -9.53
C MET A 36 5.10 21.07 -9.73
N GLU A 37 5.33 22.15 -8.98
CA GLU A 37 6.54 22.98 -9.10
C GLU A 37 7.80 22.21 -8.70
N MET A 38 7.76 21.46 -7.58
CA MET A 38 8.85 20.58 -7.19
C MET A 38 9.04 19.43 -8.19
N GLY A 39 7.96 18.90 -8.76
CA GLY A 39 8.02 17.92 -9.86
C GLY A 39 8.70 18.47 -11.11
N GLU A 40 8.44 19.72 -11.49
CA GLU A 40 9.11 20.40 -12.60
C GLU A 40 10.61 20.59 -12.33
N ILE A 41 11.01 20.83 -11.07
CA ILE A 41 12.43 20.88 -10.69
C ILE A 41 13.06 19.50 -10.83
N LEU A 42 12.40 18.46 -10.32
CA LEU A 42 12.93 17.09 -10.28
C LEU A 42 13.08 16.48 -11.68
N PHE A 43 12.09 16.67 -12.55
CA PHE A 43 12.01 16.00 -13.85
C PHE A 43 12.24 16.92 -15.07
N GLY A 44 12.25 18.25 -14.90
CA GLY A 44 12.40 19.23 -15.98
C GLY A 44 11.07 19.79 -16.54
N LYS A 45 11.14 20.74 -17.49
CA LYS A 45 9.99 21.56 -17.91
C LYS A 45 8.88 20.84 -18.70
N LYS A 46 7.64 21.23 -18.36
CA LYS A 46 6.32 20.89 -18.93
C LYS A 46 6.09 19.39 -19.13
N MET A 47 6.04 18.66 -18.03
CA MET A 47 5.53 17.29 -18.07
C MET A 47 4.02 17.30 -18.24
N ILE A 48 3.59 16.81 -19.41
CA ILE A 48 2.24 16.34 -19.67
C ILE A 48 2.06 14.93 -19.08
N GLU A 49 3.16 14.23 -18.79
CA GLU A 49 3.16 12.85 -18.33
C GLU A 49 2.94 12.75 -16.80
N PRO A 50 2.14 11.78 -16.33
CA PRO A 50 2.01 11.44 -14.92
C PRO A 50 3.35 11.12 -14.24
N PHE A 51 3.67 11.82 -13.16
CA PHE A 51 4.85 11.55 -12.32
C PHE A 51 4.50 11.30 -10.85
N THR A 52 3.31 11.71 -10.45
CA THR A 52 2.80 11.56 -9.09
C THR A 52 1.35 11.14 -9.11
N ILE A 53 0.81 10.83 -7.94
CA ILE A 53 -0.60 10.53 -7.72
C ILE A 53 -1.03 11.22 -6.43
N CYS A 54 -2.25 11.76 -6.38
CA CYS A 54 -2.78 12.33 -5.13
C CYS A 54 -3.93 11.50 -4.58
N LEU A 55 -4.18 11.64 -3.28
CA LEU A 55 -5.31 11.04 -2.59
C LEU A 55 -6.33 12.13 -2.24
N VAL A 56 -7.49 12.08 -2.88
CA VAL A 56 -8.62 12.96 -2.60
C VAL A 56 -9.71 12.13 -1.91
N ASN A 57 -9.98 12.46 -0.65
CA ASN A 57 -11.04 11.81 0.11
C ASN A 57 -12.35 12.59 0.04
N SER A 58 -13.47 11.88 -0.07
CA SER A 58 -14.77 12.43 0.26
C SER A 58 -14.88 12.74 1.75
N LEU A 59 -15.77 13.67 2.08
CA LEU A 59 -16.22 13.93 3.45
C LEU A 59 -17.56 13.24 3.64
N SER A 60 -17.51 11.95 4.02
CA SER A 60 -18.71 11.15 4.15
C SER A 60 -19.58 11.58 5.36
N PRO A 61 -20.91 11.63 5.23
CA PRO A 61 -21.69 11.28 4.03
C PRO A 61 -21.89 12.43 3.03
N LEU A 62 -21.77 12.11 1.74
CA LEU A 62 -22.20 12.89 0.57
C LEU A 62 -21.56 14.29 0.41
N GLY A 63 -20.35 14.48 0.92
CA GLY A 63 -19.63 15.76 0.81
C GLY A 63 -18.21 15.62 0.29
N PHE A 64 -17.60 16.76 -0.03
CA PHE A 64 -16.16 16.91 -0.19
C PHE A 64 -15.75 18.20 0.54
N GLY A 65 -14.63 18.14 1.27
CA GLY A 65 -14.04 19.33 1.88
C GLY A 65 -13.44 20.25 0.81
N THR A 66 -13.41 21.56 1.08
CA THR A 66 -12.88 22.56 0.15
C THR A 66 -11.46 22.23 -0.30
N GLU A 67 -10.57 21.90 0.64
CA GLU A 67 -9.17 21.56 0.36
C GLU A 67 -9.04 20.36 -0.61
N MET A 68 -9.84 19.31 -0.37
CA MET A 68 -9.84 18.11 -1.22
C MET A 68 -10.32 18.43 -2.65
N VAL A 69 -11.33 19.29 -2.80
CA VAL A 69 -11.82 19.74 -4.11
C VAL A 69 -10.80 20.62 -4.81
N GLU A 70 -10.16 21.53 -4.09
CA GLU A 70 -9.11 22.38 -4.65
C GLU A 70 -7.93 21.56 -5.16
N ALA A 71 -7.43 20.60 -4.37
CA ALA A 71 -6.39 19.69 -4.79
C ALA A 71 -6.84 18.90 -6.05
N LEU A 72 -8.03 18.28 -6.02
CA LEU A 72 -8.59 17.56 -7.16
C LEU A 72 -8.57 18.41 -8.44
N ILE A 73 -8.97 19.68 -8.35
CA ILE A 73 -8.99 20.59 -9.49
C ILE A 73 -7.59 20.80 -10.07
N GLU A 74 -6.59 21.05 -9.22
CA GLU A 74 -5.22 21.29 -9.67
C GLU A 74 -4.57 20.04 -10.27
N TYR A 75 -4.70 18.86 -9.63
CA TYR A 75 -4.19 17.61 -10.21
C TYR A 75 -4.90 17.25 -11.53
N ALA A 76 -6.21 17.48 -11.62
CA ALA A 76 -6.96 17.21 -12.84
C ALA A 76 -6.53 18.13 -13.98
N ARG A 77 -6.30 19.42 -13.72
CA ARG A 77 -5.76 20.37 -14.70
C ARG A 77 -4.34 20.00 -15.15
N ALA A 78 -3.53 19.48 -14.24
CA ALA A 78 -2.17 19.02 -14.52
C ALA A 78 -2.12 17.64 -15.22
N GLY A 79 -3.27 16.97 -15.40
CA GLY A 79 -3.33 15.63 -15.99
C GLY A 79 -2.69 14.53 -15.14
N GLN A 80 -2.53 14.78 -13.83
CA GLN A 80 -1.92 13.83 -12.90
C GLN A 80 -2.98 12.88 -12.33
N PRO A 81 -2.64 11.60 -12.10
CA PRO A 81 -3.53 10.62 -11.49
C PRO A 81 -4.11 11.05 -10.14
N ILE A 82 -5.40 10.76 -9.94
CA ILE A 82 -6.14 11.08 -8.71
C ILE A 82 -6.79 9.82 -8.17
N ILE A 83 -6.47 9.44 -6.95
CA ILE A 83 -7.24 8.45 -6.19
C ILE A 83 -8.42 9.17 -5.57
N ILE A 84 -9.63 8.82 -6.00
CA ILE A 84 -10.85 9.37 -5.45
C ILE A 84 -11.40 8.33 -4.48
N ALA A 85 -11.19 8.58 -3.20
CA ALA A 85 -11.42 7.63 -2.15
C ALA A 85 -12.58 8.05 -1.24
N ALA A 86 -13.31 7.05 -0.74
CA ALA A 86 -14.28 7.23 0.31
C ALA A 86 -13.94 6.31 1.51
N LEU A 87 -14.07 6.86 2.71
CA LEU A 87 -13.95 6.14 3.98
C LEU A 87 -15.27 6.32 4.73
N ILE A 88 -16.18 5.38 4.49
CA ILE A 88 -17.44 5.33 5.21
C ILE A 88 -17.32 4.32 6.34
N MET A 89 -17.78 4.74 7.51
CA MET A 89 -17.83 3.94 8.73
C MET A 89 -19.27 3.46 8.93
N ALA A 90 -19.52 2.17 8.68
CA ALA A 90 -20.82 1.56 8.86
C ALA A 90 -21.30 1.74 10.30
N GLY A 91 -22.46 2.36 10.49
CA GLY A 91 -23.01 2.69 11.81
C GLY A 91 -22.59 4.05 12.38
N SER A 92 -21.76 4.81 11.66
CA SER A 92 -21.37 6.18 12.01
C SER A 92 -21.57 7.15 10.85
N THR A 93 -20.63 7.25 9.91
CA THR A 93 -20.73 8.14 8.73
C THR A 93 -21.52 7.53 7.58
N GLY A 94 -21.98 6.28 7.73
CA GLY A 94 -22.89 5.62 6.79
C GLY A 94 -23.86 4.66 7.48
N PRO A 95 -24.78 4.07 6.72
CA PRO A 95 -25.73 3.09 7.25
C PRO A 95 -24.98 1.88 7.83
N ILE A 96 -25.58 1.18 8.79
CA ILE A 96 -24.95 0.02 9.43
C ILE A 96 -24.82 -1.20 8.51
N THR A 97 -25.54 -1.22 7.38
CA THR A 97 -25.59 -2.35 6.47
C THR A 97 -24.50 -2.25 5.39
N LEU A 98 -23.80 -3.36 5.14
CA LEU A 98 -22.74 -3.44 4.14
C LEU A 98 -23.18 -2.95 2.74
N PRO A 99 -24.30 -3.41 2.16
CA PRO A 99 -24.76 -2.90 0.88
C PRO A 99 -25.07 -1.40 0.87
N GLY A 100 -25.58 -0.87 1.99
CA GLY A 100 -25.87 0.55 2.13
C GLY A 100 -24.59 1.40 2.09
N VAL A 101 -23.54 0.94 2.77
CA VAL A 101 -22.21 1.57 2.73
C VAL A 101 -21.62 1.50 1.33
N ILE A 102 -21.69 0.35 0.65
CA ILE A 102 -21.17 0.21 -0.71
C ILE A 102 -21.88 1.17 -1.67
N ALA A 103 -23.22 1.29 -1.58
CA ALA A 103 -23.99 2.21 -2.40
C ALA A 103 -23.62 3.68 -2.14
N LEU A 104 -23.51 4.08 -0.87
CA LEU A 104 -23.11 5.43 -0.48
C LEU A 104 -21.68 5.75 -0.94
N GLN A 105 -20.76 4.82 -0.72
CA GLN A 105 -19.36 4.92 -1.16
C GLN A 105 -19.28 5.11 -2.67
N ASN A 106 -20.02 4.31 -3.42
CA ASN A 106 -20.06 4.37 -4.87
C ASN A 106 -20.57 5.73 -5.36
N ALA A 107 -21.59 6.30 -4.70
CA ALA A 107 -22.09 7.63 -5.04
C ALA A 107 -21.02 8.72 -4.84
N GLU A 108 -20.30 8.69 -3.72
CA GLU A 108 -19.24 9.66 -3.42
C GLU A 108 -18.07 9.55 -4.40
N ILE A 109 -17.59 8.34 -4.67
CA ILE A 109 -16.47 8.12 -5.60
C ILE A 109 -16.85 8.57 -7.01
N LEU A 110 -18.02 8.18 -7.51
CA LEU A 110 -18.47 8.58 -8.85
C LEU A 110 -18.68 10.09 -8.98
N ALA A 111 -19.12 10.77 -7.91
CA ALA A 111 -19.24 12.22 -7.90
C ALA A 111 -17.87 12.90 -8.08
N GLY A 112 -16.85 12.44 -7.35
CA GLY A 112 -15.48 12.95 -7.50
C GLY A 112 -14.91 12.63 -8.88
N ILE A 113 -15.09 11.40 -9.39
CA ILE A 113 -14.63 11.01 -10.74
C ILE A 113 -15.27 11.90 -11.80
N THR A 114 -16.59 12.11 -11.70
CA THR A 114 -17.30 12.98 -12.62
C THR A 114 -16.74 14.40 -12.60
N LEU A 115 -16.45 14.94 -11.41
CA LEU A 115 -15.82 16.26 -11.29
C LEU A 115 -14.45 16.31 -11.97
N ALA A 116 -13.58 15.32 -11.73
CA ALA A 116 -12.26 15.25 -12.36
C ALA A 116 -12.36 15.21 -13.90
N GLN A 117 -13.28 14.39 -14.43
CA GLN A 117 -13.51 14.27 -15.89
C GLN A 117 -14.14 15.53 -16.50
N LEU A 118 -14.96 16.28 -15.76
CA LEU A 118 -15.50 17.57 -16.21
C LEU A 118 -14.43 18.66 -16.29
N ILE A 119 -13.40 18.59 -15.44
CA ILE A 119 -12.29 19.55 -15.42
C ILE A 119 -11.32 19.27 -16.56
N ASN A 120 -10.97 17.99 -16.76
CA ASN A 120 -10.07 17.56 -17.82
C ASN A 120 -10.48 16.16 -18.30
N PRO A 121 -11.18 16.05 -19.44
CA PRO A 121 -11.54 14.76 -20.01
C PRO A 121 -10.28 13.93 -20.28
N SER A 122 -10.22 12.72 -19.74
CA SER A 122 -9.07 11.78 -19.78
C SER A 122 -8.04 11.92 -18.65
N THR A 123 -8.26 12.77 -17.64
CA THR A 123 -7.42 12.72 -16.42
C THR A 123 -7.48 11.32 -15.81
N PRO A 124 -6.34 10.68 -15.48
CA PRO A 124 -6.36 9.36 -14.86
C PRO A 124 -6.98 9.43 -13.47
N VAL A 125 -7.91 8.52 -13.19
CA VAL A 125 -8.58 8.42 -11.88
C VAL A 125 -8.60 6.98 -11.41
N LEU A 126 -8.43 6.80 -10.09
CA LEU A 126 -8.55 5.51 -9.43
C LEU A 126 -9.80 5.50 -8.56
N TYR A 127 -10.56 4.42 -8.67
CA TYR A 127 -11.73 4.14 -7.84
C TYR A 127 -11.25 3.65 -6.48
N GLY A 128 -11.32 4.49 -5.44
CA GLY A 128 -10.66 4.26 -4.16
C GLY A 128 -11.61 3.97 -2.99
N SER A 129 -11.28 3.02 -2.11
CA SER A 129 -12.02 2.78 -0.87
C SER A 129 -11.13 2.52 0.32
N THR A 130 -11.61 2.99 1.47
CA THR A 130 -11.12 2.63 2.81
C THR A 130 -12.27 2.26 3.75
N SER A 131 -13.48 2.03 3.21
CA SER A 131 -14.67 1.87 4.04
C SER A 131 -14.65 0.59 4.86
N THR A 132 -15.20 0.69 6.07
CA THR A 132 -15.35 -0.43 7.00
C THR A 132 -16.47 -0.15 8.01
N ASN A 133 -16.66 -1.00 9.01
CA ASN A 133 -17.53 -0.72 10.16
C ASN A 133 -16.78 -0.05 11.31
N ILE A 134 -17.54 0.50 12.27
CA ILE A 134 -17.03 0.73 13.62
C ILE A 134 -17.24 -0.52 14.48
N ASP A 135 -16.45 -0.64 15.54
CA ASP A 135 -16.80 -1.52 16.65
C ASP A 135 -17.91 -0.86 17.49
N MET A 136 -19.06 -1.52 17.63
CA MET A 136 -20.24 -0.94 18.29
C MET A 136 -20.07 -0.77 19.81
N ARG A 137 -19.05 -1.39 20.43
CA ARG A 137 -18.79 -1.26 21.87
C ARG A 137 -17.91 -0.06 22.18
N THR A 138 -16.93 0.21 21.31
CA THR A 138 -15.93 1.25 21.53
C THR A 138 -16.17 2.51 20.70
N GLY A 139 -16.91 2.38 19.58
CA GLY A 139 -17.07 3.43 18.58
C GLY A 139 -15.83 3.63 17.69
N ALA A 140 -14.78 2.83 17.87
CA ALA A 140 -13.55 2.92 17.09
C ALA A 140 -13.75 2.34 15.68
N LEU A 141 -12.95 2.81 14.73
CA LEU A 141 -12.84 2.21 13.40
C LEU A 141 -12.35 0.76 13.54
N ALA A 142 -12.93 -0.18 12.79
CA ALA A 142 -12.55 -1.59 12.82
C ALA A 142 -12.12 -2.06 11.42
N LEU A 143 -10.82 -2.18 11.17
CA LEU A 143 -10.23 -2.60 9.89
C LEU A 143 -9.88 -4.08 9.85
N GLY A 144 -9.54 -4.68 10.99
CA GLY A 144 -9.09 -6.06 11.09
C GLY A 144 -10.21 -7.10 10.96
N GLY A 145 -11.46 -6.63 11.01
CA GLY A 145 -12.65 -7.46 10.90
C GLY A 145 -12.94 -7.98 9.48
N PRO A 146 -13.71 -9.07 9.36
CA PRO A 146 -14.10 -9.63 8.07
C PRO A 146 -14.97 -8.70 7.22
N GLU A 147 -15.68 -7.75 7.85
CA GLU A 147 -16.44 -6.71 7.17
C GLU A 147 -15.56 -5.88 6.23
N CYS A 148 -14.36 -5.49 6.67
CA CYS A 148 -13.39 -4.77 5.82
C CYS A 148 -13.05 -5.58 4.56
N SER A 149 -12.82 -6.88 4.71
CA SER A 149 -12.55 -7.78 3.58
C SER A 149 -13.75 -7.92 2.62
N LEU A 150 -14.98 -7.92 3.15
CA LEU A 150 -16.19 -7.89 2.32
C LEU A 150 -16.32 -6.57 1.54
N TYR A 151 -15.97 -5.44 2.16
CA TYR A 151 -15.92 -4.16 1.46
C TYR A 151 -14.87 -4.14 0.37
N ILE A 152 -13.65 -4.63 0.62
CA ILE A 152 -12.57 -4.73 -0.38
C ILE A 152 -13.06 -5.55 -1.59
N LYS A 153 -13.65 -6.72 -1.35
CA LYS A 153 -14.17 -7.59 -2.41
C LYS A 153 -15.26 -6.91 -3.24
N ALA A 154 -16.27 -6.33 -2.59
CA ALA A 154 -17.36 -5.67 -3.31
C ALA A 154 -16.87 -4.41 -4.05
N HIS A 155 -15.97 -3.66 -3.44
CA HIS A 155 -15.34 -2.48 -4.05
C HIS A 155 -14.57 -2.83 -5.33
N ALA A 156 -13.76 -3.89 -5.31
CA ALA A 156 -13.03 -4.36 -6.48
C ALA A 156 -13.96 -4.74 -7.65
N GLN A 157 -15.07 -5.41 -7.34
CA GLN A 157 -16.09 -5.76 -8.35
C GLN A 157 -16.74 -4.51 -8.95
N MET A 158 -17.02 -3.48 -8.13
CA MET A 158 -17.55 -2.21 -8.63
C MET A 158 -16.53 -1.47 -9.50
N ALA A 159 -15.25 -1.45 -9.12
CA ALA A 159 -14.20 -0.84 -9.94
C ALA A 159 -14.07 -1.52 -11.31
N SER A 160 -14.10 -2.86 -11.32
CA SER A 160 -14.11 -3.66 -12.55
C SER A 160 -15.35 -3.37 -13.42
N PHE A 161 -16.52 -3.21 -12.81
CA PHE A 161 -17.75 -2.83 -13.53
C PHE A 161 -17.62 -1.47 -14.25
N TYR A 162 -16.95 -0.48 -13.63
CA TYR A 162 -16.68 0.81 -14.28
C TYR A 162 -15.43 0.81 -15.16
N ASN A 163 -14.70 -0.31 -15.24
CA ASN A 163 -13.43 -0.43 -15.95
C ASN A 163 -12.40 0.65 -15.51
N LEU A 164 -12.29 0.84 -14.19
CA LEU A 164 -11.35 1.77 -13.58
C LEU A 164 -10.33 1.03 -12.73
N PRO A 165 -9.06 1.48 -12.69
CA PRO A 165 -8.10 0.95 -11.73
C PRO A 165 -8.58 1.25 -10.30
N THR A 166 -8.30 0.34 -9.39
CA THR A 166 -8.81 0.39 -8.03
C THR A 166 -7.72 0.60 -6.99
N ARG A 167 -8.06 1.40 -5.97
CA ARG A 167 -7.26 1.52 -4.75
C ARG A 167 -8.06 0.97 -3.58
N GLY A 168 -7.50 0.04 -2.82
CA GLY A 168 -8.17 -0.50 -1.64
C GLY A 168 -7.28 -1.40 -0.78
N GLY A 169 -7.81 -1.77 0.38
CA GLY A 169 -7.20 -2.76 1.25
C GLY A 169 -5.78 -2.44 1.72
N GLY A 170 -4.99 -3.49 1.93
CA GLY A 170 -3.63 -3.41 2.47
C GLY A 170 -3.38 -4.34 3.64
N ALA A 171 -2.26 -4.13 4.32
CA ALA A 171 -1.89 -4.84 5.54
C ALA A 171 -2.52 -4.12 6.75
N LEU A 172 -3.84 -4.26 6.88
CA LEU A 172 -4.65 -3.50 7.83
C LEU A 172 -4.83 -4.26 9.16
N THR A 173 -4.76 -3.54 10.27
CA THR A 173 -4.99 -4.09 11.61
C THR A 173 -5.46 -3.02 12.58
N ASP A 174 -6.25 -3.46 13.55
CA ASP A 174 -6.68 -2.65 14.70
C ASP A 174 -5.73 -2.81 15.90
N SER A 175 -4.76 -3.75 15.83
CA SER A 175 -3.80 -3.95 16.91
C SER A 175 -2.96 -2.70 17.14
N SER A 176 -2.71 -2.41 18.42
CA SER A 176 -1.85 -1.28 18.84
C SER A 176 -0.37 -1.65 18.90
N VAL A 177 -0.04 -2.94 18.75
CA VAL A 177 1.33 -3.47 18.86
C VAL A 177 1.58 -4.51 17.77
N VAL A 178 2.84 -4.83 17.52
CA VAL A 178 3.20 -5.89 16.57
C VAL A 178 3.14 -7.24 17.27
N ASP A 179 1.94 -7.83 17.27
CA ASP A 179 1.62 -9.11 17.91
C ASP A 179 0.90 -10.06 16.96
N ALA A 180 0.34 -11.15 17.50
CA ALA A 180 -0.43 -12.10 16.71
C ALA A 180 -1.63 -11.45 16.02
N GLN A 181 -2.32 -10.51 16.68
CA GLN A 181 -3.44 -9.76 16.10
C GLN A 181 -3.00 -8.97 14.88
N ALA A 182 -1.90 -8.21 15.00
CA ALA A 182 -1.33 -7.48 13.87
C ALA A 182 -1.03 -8.40 12.68
N GLY A 183 -0.49 -9.60 12.95
CA GLY A 183 -0.19 -10.59 11.91
C GLY A 183 -1.42 -11.14 11.20
N TYR A 184 -2.40 -11.70 11.92
CA TYR A 184 -3.52 -12.39 11.28
C TYR A 184 -4.51 -11.43 10.61
N GLU A 185 -4.74 -10.24 11.16
CA GLU A 185 -5.64 -9.25 10.55
C GLU A 185 -5.03 -8.70 9.25
N SER A 186 -3.74 -8.34 9.31
CA SER A 186 -3.04 -7.80 8.13
C SER A 186 -2.92 -8.83 7.02
N MET A 187 -2.60 -10.09 7.33
CA MET A 187 -2.55 -11.15 6.33
C MET A 187 -3.93 -11.41 5.72
N PHE A 188 -5.00 -11.43 6.52
CA PHE A 188 -6.36 -11.66 6.02
C PHE A 188 -6.82 -10.55 5.07
N SER A 189 -6.58 -9.29 5.45
CA SER A 189 -6.89 -8.12 4.62
C SER A 189 -6.03 -8.09 3.35
N LEU A 190 -4.73 -8.34 3.45
CA LEU A 190 -3.81 -8.32 2.30
C LEU A 190 -4.10 -9.45 1.31
N LEU A 191 -4.36 -10.67 1.80
CA LEU A 191 -4.77 -11.79 0.95
C LEU A 191 -6.06 -11.48 0.19
N THR A 192 -7.03 -10.86 0.86
CA THR A 192 -8.29 -10.41 0.22
C THR A 192 -8.01 -9.35 -0.83
N THR A 193 -7.15 -8.37 -0.52
CA THR A 193 -6.73 -7.29 -1.42
C THR A 193 -6.15 -7.86 -2.71
N VAL A 194 -5.19 -8.77 -2.60
CA VAL A 194 -4.47 -9.35 -3.73
C VAL A 194 -5.38 -10.28 -4.56
N ASN A 195 -6.14 -11.17 -3.92
CA ASN A 195 -7.01 -12.11 -4.62
C ASN A 195 -8.18 -11.46 -5.37
N ASN A 196 -8.56 -10.22 -5.01
CA ASN A 196 -9.62 -9.49 -5.70
C ASN A 196 -9.08 -8.47 -6.72
N GLY A 197 -7.77 -8.49 -7.01
CA GLY A 197 -7.18 -7.70 -8.09
C GLY A 197 -7.14 -6.20 -7.80
N ILE A 198 -6.81 -5.80 -6.58
CA ILE A 198 -6.59 -4.38 -6.28
C ILE A 198 -5.30 -3.87 -6.94
N ASP A 199 -5.38 -2.81 -7.74
CA ASP A 199 -4.23 -2.28 -8.51
C ASP A 199 -3.26 -1.45 -7.68
N PHE A 200 -3.78 -0.61 -6.76
CA PHE A 200 -2.99 0.29 -5.93
C PHE A 200 -3.27 0.05 -4.44
N VAL A 201 -2.26 -0.40 -3.71
CA VAL A 201 -2.39 -0.72 -2.27
C VAL A 201 -1.64 0.32 -1.45
N LEU A 202 -2.34 1.38 -1.02
CA LEU A 202 -1.71 2.51 -0.33
C LEU A 202 -1.07 2.10 1.02
N HIS A 203 -1.78 1.28 1.77
CA HIS A 203 -1.40 0.86 3.11
C HIS A 203 -0.86 -0.58 3.08
N SER A 204 0.09 -0.85 2.19
CA SER A 204 0.69 -2.18 2.06
C SER A 204 1.56 -2.57 3.24
N GLY A 205 1.99 -1.62 4.08
CA GLY A 205 2.71 -1.93 5.31
C GLY A 205 2.87 -0.79 6.31
N GLY A 206 3.13 -1.17 7.57
CA GLY A 206 3.50 -0.28 8.67
C GLY A 206 2.35 0.22 9.53
N ILE A 207 1.10 -0.02 9.13
CA ILE A 207 -0.08 0.49 9.84
C ILE A 207 -0.37 -0.31 11.12
N LEU A 208 -0.64 0.43 12.20
CA LEU A 208 -1.20 -0.06 13.46
C LEU A 208 -2.32 0.87 13.95
N GLY A 209 -3.13 0.37 14.88
CA GLY A 209 -4.14 1.16 15.59
C GLY A 209 -5.15 1.81 14.66
N SER A 210 -5.62 1.08 13.65
CA SER A 210 -6.67 1.57 12.73
C SER A 210 -6.31 2.88 12.02
N TYR A 211 -5.10 2.95 11.45
CA TYR A 211 -4.45 4.12 10.81
C TYR A 211 -3.85 5.17 11.75
N LEU A 212 -3.95 5.01 13.07
CA LEU A 212 -3.45 6.01 14.01
C LEU A 212 -1.93 5.94 14.25
N ALA A 213 -1.28 4.84 13.86
CA ALA A 213 0.16 4.67 14.09
C ALA A 213 0.86 4.04 12.89
N PHE A 214 2.14 4.41 12.76
CA PHE A 214 3.12 3.74 11.92
C PHE A 214 4.17 3.07 12.81
N SER A 215 4.54 1.82 12.53
CA SER A 215 5.62 1.10 13.21
C SER A 215 6.64 0.57 12.21
N TYR A 216 7.93 0.81 12.49
CA TYR A 216 9.03 0.27 11.69
C TYR A 216 9.08 -1.26 11.72
N GLU A 217 8.84 -1.87 12.89
CA GLU A 217 8.73 -3.32 13.02
C GLU A 217 7.55 -3.87 12.21
N LYS A 218 6.39 -3.20 12.27
CA LYS A 218 5.22 -3.58 11.47
C LYS A 218 5.49 -3.43 9.98
N PHE A 219 6.22 -2.41 9.57
CA PHE A 219 6.58 -2.19 8.16
C PHE A 219 7.44 -3.34 7.61
N VAL A 220 8.43 -3.79 8.38
CA VAL A 220 9.24 -4.96 8.02
C VAL A 220 8.42 -6.26 8.00
N MET A 221 7.52 -6.42 8.97
CA MET A 221 6.60 -7.57 8.98
C MET A 221 5.71 -7.58 7.75
N ASP A 222 5.14 -6.44 7.37
CA ASP A 222 4.25 -6.34 6.22
C ASP A 222 5.00 -6.45 4.89
N ASP A 223 6.27 -6.05 4.79
CA ASP A 223 7.10 -6.31 3.61
C ASP A 223 7.32 -7.81 3.39
N GLU A 224 7.51 -8.59 4.46
CA GLU A 224 7.53 -10.05 4.37
C GLU A 224 6.19 -10.60 3.84
N LEU A 225 5.06 -10.10 4.35
CA LEU A 225 3.73 -10.49 3.85
C LEU A 225 3.53 -10.11 2.37
N CYS A 226 3.99 -8.93 1.96
CA CYS A 226 3.99 -8.51 0.56
C CYS A 226 4.85 -9.44 -0.30
N GLY A 227 6.02 -9.86 0.20
CA GLY A 227 6.88 -10.86 -0.44
C GLY A 227 6.19 -12.21 -0.62
N MET A 228 5.49 -12.69 0.41
CA MET A 228 4.68 -13.91 0.34
C MET A 228 3.58 -13.79 -0.71
N MET A 229 2.92 -12.64 -0.80
CA MET A 229 1.84 -12.40 -1.76
C MET A 229 2.33 -12.29 -3.20
N ARG A 230 3.49 -11.66 -3.44
CA ARG A 230 4.12 -11.66 -4.77
C ARG A 230 4.41 -13.08 -5.24
N TYR A 231 5.03 -13.91 -4.39
CA TYR A 231 5.29 -15.31 -4.72
C TYR A 231 4.01 -16.12 -4.92
N TYR A 232 3.00 -15.94 -4.07
CA TYR A 232 1.70 -16.60 -4.22
C TYR A 232 1.03 -16.27 -5.56
N MET A 233 1.17 -15.04 -6.05
CA MET A 233 0.61 -14.60 -7.33
C MET A 233 1.31 -15.20 -8.56
N GLU A 234 2.50 -15.77 -8.42
CA GLU A 234 3.16 -16.51 -9.51
C GLU A 234 2.40 -17.80 -9.85
N GLY A 235 1.61 -18.32 -8.92
CA GLY A 235 0.79 -19.52 -9.11
C GLY A 235 1.62 -20.80 -9.14
N VAL A 236 1.11 -21.81 -9.86
CA VAL A 236 1.78 -23.11 -9.99
C VAL A 236 2.11 -23.33 -11.46
N GLU A 237 3.40 -23.45 -11.77
CA GLU A 237 3.85 -23.84 -13.10
C GLU A 237 3.61 -25.34 -13.33
N VAL A 238 2.87 -25.68 -14.37
CA VAL A 238 2.56 -27.08 -14.73
C VAL A 238 3.14 -27.40 -16.10
N ASN A 239 4.22 -28.18 -16.10
CA ASN A 239 4.85 -28.74 -17.29
C ASN A 239 5.45 -30.12 -16.98
N SER A 240 6.06 -30.78 -17.97
CA SER A 240 6.62 -32.13 -17.77
C SER A 240 7.75 -32.20 -16.73
N ASP A 241 8.55 -31.14 -16.62
CA ASP A 241 9.65 -31.05 -15.65
C ASP A 241 9.08 -30.83 -14.23
N THR A 242 8.14 -29.88 -14.06
CA THR A 242 7.54 -29.57 -12.75
C THR A 242 6.63 -30.67 -12.21
N LEU A 243 6.05 -31.51 -13.09
CA LEU A 243 5.33 -32.72 -12.71
C LEU A 243 6.26 -33.84 -12.20
N ALA A 244 7.55 -33.80 -12.55
CA ALA A 244 8.60 -34.63 -11.97
C ALA A 244 8.31 -36.16 -11.99
N TYR A 245 7.66 -36.66 -13.04
CA TYR A 245 7.27 -38.08 -13.13
C TYR A 245 8.45 -39.05 -13.14
N ASP A 246 9.53 -38.70 -13.84
CA ASP A 246 10.70 -39.57 -13.98
C ASP A 246 11.40 -39.78 -12.63
N VAL A 247 11.67 -38.69 -11.91
CA VAL A 247 12.29 -38.78 -10.58
C VAL A 247 11.36 -39.50 -9.58
N THR A 248 10.05 -39.28 -9.69
CA THR A 248 9.07 -39.99 -8.85
C THR A 248 9.10 -41.50 -9.09
N THR A 249 9.18 -41.91 -10.36
CA THR A 249 9.26 -43.33 -10.73
C THR A 249 10.58 -43.95 -10.29
N ASN A 250 11.70 -43.22 -10.42
CA ASN A 250 13.03 -43.69 -10.05
C ASN A 250 13.19 -43.85 -8.53
N VAL A 251 12.71 -42.91 -7.73
CA VAL A 251 12.77 -42.99 -6.26
C VAL A 251 11.90 -44.13 -5.73
N GLY A 252 10.69 -44.30 -6.29
CA GLY A 252 9.80 -45.42 -5.98
C GLY A 252 9.30 -45.46 -4.53
N PHE A 253 8.67 -46.58 -4.18
CA PHE A 253 8.07 -46.78 -2.86
C PHE A 253 9.15 -46.85 -1.75
N GLY A 254 8.98 -46.05 -0.70
CA GLY A 254 9.85 -46.04 0.47
C GLY A 254 11.18 -45.27 0.30
N GLY A 255 11.42 -44.69 -0.88
CA GLY A 255 12.57 -43.82 -1.14
C GLY A 255 12.37 -42.38 -0.66
N HIS A 256 13.37 -41.53 -0.91
CA HIS A 256 13.32 -40.10 -0.62
C HIS A 256 13.98 -39.26 -1.73
N PHE A 257 13.55 -38.01 -1.88
CA PHE A 257 14.00 -37.14 -2.98
C PHE A 257 15.22 -36.27 -2.64
N LEU A 258 15.71 -36.28 -1.40
CA LEU A 258 16.76 -35.34 -0.94
C LEU A 258 18.06 -35.43 -1.73
N GLY A 259 18.47 -36.64 -2.12
CA GLY A 259 19.70 -36.89 -2.88
C GLY A 259 19.52 -36.82 -4.40
N GLU A 260 18.31 -36.60 -4.90
CA GLU A 260 18.03 -36.65 -6.34
C GLU A 260 18.56 -35.40 -7.05
N ASN A 261 19.10 -35.60 -8.26
CA ASN A 261 19.60 -34.50 -9.09
C ASN A 261 18.53 -33.43 -9.36
N HIS A 262 17.26 -33.83 -9.49
CA HIS A 262 16.14 -32.91 -9.64
C HIS A 262 16.05 -31.95 -8.44
N THR A 263 16.09 -32.48 -7.21
CA THR A 263 16.08 -31.68 -5.98
C THR A 263 17.32 -30.80 -5.87
N LEU A 264 18.52 -31.34 -6.11
CA LEU A 264 19.77 -30.57 -5.99
C LEU A 264 19.83 -29.37 -6.94
N LYS A 265 19.24 -29.49 -8.13
CA LYS A 265 19.17 -28.40 -9.12
C LYS A 265 18.20 -27.28 -8.69
N ARG A 266 17.14 -27.62 -7.95
CA ARG A 266 16.02 -26.72 -7.67
C ARG A 266 15.95 -26.24 -6.21
N CYS A 267 16.64 -26.89 -5.28
CA CYS A 267 16.48 -26.65 -3.83
C CYS A 267 16.77 -25.22 -3.35
N ARG A 268 17.48 -24.40 -4.15
CA ARG A 268 17.77 -22.99 -3.84
C ARG A 268 16.84 -22.00 -4.52
N THR A 269 16.02 -22.44 -5.46
CA THR A 269 15.21 -21.57 -6.34
C THR A 269 13.74 -21.94 -6.36
N GLU A 270 13.38 -23.17 -5.99
CA GLU A 270 12.01 -23.68 -6.08
C GLU A 270 11.06 -23.04 -5.06
N PHE A 271 11.58 -22.65 -3.90
CA PHE A 271 10.77 -22.21 -2.78
C PHE A 271 11.08 -20.76 -2.42
N TRP A 272 10.02 -20.04 -2.03
CA TRP A 272 10.15 -18.73 -1.42
C TRP A 272 10.99 -18.79 -0.13
N MET A 273 11.99 -17.92 -0.08
CA MET A 273 12.90 -17.78 1.05
C MET A 273 12.50 -16.57 1.90
N PRO A 274 12.14 -16.77 3.18
CA PRO A 274 11.72 -15.68 4.05
C PRO A 274 12.89 -14.76 4.40
N ASN A 275 12.58 -13.48 4.57
CA ASN A 275 13.52 -12.48 5.08
C ASN A 275 13.37 -12.21 6.58
N LEU A 276 12.25 -12.64 7.18
CA LEU A 276 11.89 -12.38 8.57
C LEU A 276 11.43 -13.64 9.31
N SER A 277 10.69 -14.51 8.62
CA SER A 277 10.11 -15.74 9.20
C SER A 277 11.21 -16.75 9.53
N ASP A 278 11.23 -17.23 10.77
CA ASP A 278 12.20 -18.24 11.21
C ASP A 278 11.68 -19.65 10.89
N ARG A 279 12.46 -20.39 10.10
CA ARG A 279 12.22 -21.80 9.73
C ARG A 279 13.36 -22.73 10.16
N SER A 280 14.25 -22.26 11.03
CA SER A 280 15.44 -22.99 11.49
C SER A 280 15.13 -24.21 12.37
N GLY A 281 13.93 -24.23 12.97
CA GLY A 281 13.49 -25.30 13.87
C GLY A 281 13.81 -24.99 15.34
N ILE A 282 13.16 -25.73 16.24
CA ILE A 282 13.16 -25.42 17.68
C ILE A 282 14.54 -25.54 18.34
N GLU A 283 15.35 -26.51 17.92
CA GLU A 283 16.70 -26.72 18.47
C GLU A 283 17.64 -25.56 18.13
N ALA A 284 17.63 -25.13 16.86
CA ALA A 284 18.40 -23.97 16.41
C ALA A 284 17.95 -22.70 17.13
N TRP A 285 16.64 -22.49 17.22
CA TRP A 285 16.07 -21.33 17.92
C TRP A 285 16.48 -21.28 19.40
N TRP A 286 16.41 -22.41 20.12
CA TRP A 286 16.84 -22.48 21.53
C TRP A 286 18.34 -22.22 21.72
N SER A 287 19.16 -22.70 20.79
CA SER A 287 20.62 -22.49 20.84
C SER A 287 21.05 -21.06 20.46
N GLY A 288 20.18 -20.31 19.78
CA GLY A 288 20.42 -18.95 19.33
C GLY A 288 19.90 -17.88 20.28
N GLU A 289 19.61 -16.69 19.72
CA GLU A 289 19.15 -15.52 20.48
C GLU A 289 17.67 -15.60 20.92
N GLN A 290 16.94 -16.65 20.52
CA GLN A 290 15.53 -16.87 20.88
C GLN A 290 14.61 -15.68 20.55
N LEU A 291 14.93 -14.96 19.48
CA LEU A 291 14.17 -13.79 19.07
C LEU A 291 12.77 -14.19 18.60
N ASP A 292 11.78 -13.38 18.95
CA ASP A 292 10.47 -13.42 18.29
C ASP A 292 10.49 -12.66 16.95
N ALA A 293 9.37 -12.68 16.23
CA ALA A 293 9.26 -12.01 14.93
C ALA A 293 9.46 -10.49 15.04
N THR A 294 8.98 -9.87 16.11
CA THR A 294 9.05 -8.42 16.31
C THR A 294 10.48 -7.97 16.61
N ALA A 295 11.24 -8.73 17.39
CA ALA A 295 12.64 -8.48 17.67
C ALA A 295 13.51 -8.65 16.42
N ARG A 296 13.25 -9.67 15.59
CA ARG A 296 13.91 -9.82 14.27
C ARG A 296 13.55 -8.66 13.34
N ALA A 297 12.30 -8.22 13.33
CA ALA A 297 11.86 -7.08 12.52
C ALA A 297 12.57 -5.79 12.96
N ARG A 298 12.81 -5.64 14.27
CA ARG A 298 13.56 -4.52 14.84
C ARG A 298 15.01 -4.47 14.34
N GLN A 299 15.72 -5.59 14.48
CA GLN A 299 17.10 -5.69 13.97
C GLN A 299 17.14 -5.37 12.47
N ARG A 300 16.21 -5.95 11.70
CA ARG A 300 16.16 -5.76 10.25
C ARG A 300 15.92 -4.31 9.83
N TRP A 301 14.97 -3.57 10.42
CA TRP A 301 14.77 -2.17 10.00
C TRP A 301 15.98 -1.30 10.36
N GLN A 302 16.64 -1.57 11.49
CA GLN A 302 17.85 -0.85 11.90
C GLN A 302 19.00 -1.09 10.92
N ASP A 303 19.19 -2.35 10.52
CA ASP A 303 20.20 -2.73 9.53
C ASP A 303 19.92 -2.09 8.17
N LEU A 304 18.65 -2.11 7.71
CA LEU A 304 18.24 -1.50 6.45
C LEU A 304 18.49 0.01 6.43
N LEU A 305 18.17 0.73 7.51
CA LEU A 305 18.44 2.17 7.60
C LEU A 305 19.93 2.47 7.68
N ALA A 306 20.72 1.68 8.41
CA ALA A 306 22.16 1.88 8.53
C ALA A 306 22.90 1.65 7.20
N GLN A 307 22.36 0.78 6.34
CA GLN A 307 22.92 0.44 5.03
C GLN A 307 22.35 1.29 3.89
N HIS A 308 21.29 2.07 4.14
CA HIS A 308 20.65 2.88 3.11
C HIS A 308 21.60 3.97 2.61
N ALA A 309 21.65 4.11 1.29
CA ALA A 309 22.29 5.23 0.62
C ALA A 309 21.24 5.86 -0.30
N ASP A 310 21.11 7.18 -0.20
CA ASP A 310 20.21 7.95 -1.05
C ASP A 310 20.53 7.68 -2.53
N PRO A 311 19.51 7.55 -3.40
CA PRO A 311 19.73 7.40 -4.83
C PRO A 311 20.47 8.61 -5.41
N PRO A 312 21.25 8.43 -6.48
CA PRO A 312 21.99 9.54 -7.08
C PRO A 312 21.03 10.59 -7.63
N LEU A 313 21.17 11.83 -7.16
CA LEU A 313 20.44 13.00 -7.64
C LEU A 313 21.43 14.10 -8.06
N ASP A 314 21.16 14.77 -9.19
CA ASP A 314 22.00 15.87 -9.66
C ASP A 314 22.11 16.97 -8.60
N LYS A 315 23.32 17.53 -8.44
CA LYS A 315 23.60 18.54 -7.40
C LYS A 315 22.80 19.81 -7.60
N SER A 316 22.60 20.24 -8.85
CA SER A 316 21.80 21.42 -9.16
C SER A 316 20.34 21.17 -8.81
N THR A 317 19.77 20.03 -9.22
CA THR A 317 18.38 19.66 -8.88
C THR A 317 18.16 19.57 -7.38
N ASN A 318 19.05 18.89 -6.64
CA ASN A 318 18.99 18.78 -5.18
C ASN A 318 19.01 20.17 -4.51
N GLN A 319 19.90 21.06 -4.95
CA GLN A 319 19.98 22.41 -4.41
C GLN A 319 18.72 23.23 -4.74
N GLN A 320 18.17 23.12 -5.95
CA GLN A 320 16.94 23.80 -6.35
C GLN A 320 15.73 23.35 -5.54
N LEU A 321 15.58 22.04 -5.28
CA LEU A 321 14.50 21.51 -4.44
C LEU A 321 14.59 22.04 -3.00
N LYS A 322 15.79 22.05 -2.41
CA LYS A 322 16.01 22.57 -1.07
C LYS A 322 15.74 24.07 -0.99
N SER A 323 16.24 24.86 -1.94
CA SER A 323 15.96 26.29 -2.00
C SER A 323 14.47 26.58 -2.17
N PHE A 324 13.75 25.81 -2.99
CA PHE A 324 12.30 25.94 -3.13
C PHE A 324 11.59 25.76 -1.79
N VAL A 325 11.94 24.71 -1.02
CA VAL A 325 11.36 24.49 0.31
C VAL A 325 11.70 25.63 1.27
N GLU A 326 12.98 26.05 1.33
CA GLU A 326 13.43 27.15 2.20
C GLU A 326 12.72 28.48 1.92
N GLU A 327 12.42 28.78 0.66
CA GLU A 327 11.68 30.00 0.25
C GLU A 327 10.21 29.97 0.68
N HIS A 328 9.59 28.79 0.72
CA HIS A 328 8.16 28.63 1.08
C HIS A 328 7.94 28.28 2.56
N LEU A 329 9.01 28.15 3.34
CA LEU A 329 8.98 28.04 4.80
C LEU A 329 8.92 29.39 5.52
N GLN A 330 9.18 30.50 4.82
CA GLN A 330 9.22 31.88 5.34
C GLN A 330 7.86 32.58 5.25
#